data_AF-A0A949WMU4-F1
#
_entry.id   AF-A0A949WMU4-F1
#
_cell.length_a   1.000
_cell.length_b   1.000
_cell.length_c   1.000
_cell.angle_alpha   90.00
_cell.angle_beta   90.00
_cell.angle_gamma   90.00
#
_symmetry.space_group_name_H-M   'P 1'
#
loop_
_entity.id
_entity.type
_entity.pdbx_description
1 polymer ?
#
loop_
_entity_poly.entity_id
_entity_poly.type
_entity_poly.pdbx_seq_one_letter_code
_entity_poly.pdbx_strand_id
1 'polypeptide(L)'
;MRYTFFSFLLPFCLFASLESPVAARTQLNLSKNGSKSSQVKSFDVVSRNLVAQQVNLIARIQKALSEPDSNRMRAVGGQLITHTVVVESFLKRQYSRPQALCGQSQAQNTSVNSIPPLNPSNLKIYCSLYSSTQELSKLTPILDRLLSRRGELAIVRELPLVSGEKQSDLVLPMSPVSRPNLYQRAIPYAILEPAVEQSPLFFIGKRKKTAITFGRASLNANYNPPVQPAIKPPSAALTILENAESFLAEAISVFPSTNQFQNPSKVKAELDRLSYDVDLLQKQTYKKFLSMPNTGIFRVLPHQAYLRPLNTVKNRSQKNILGRYPFPVLAKPEGNFKPNLPLQIVKEKFQILSQGVDYGFITDVGQISLEKLDQSLQAIDAENRDLLINYQPPKKLDALLAEKQKIITRKHKKTIENKFAFNQADAKLNHTYLVRHIQFQLPEIITNNRVVPKKQRRYIDQLLQMQSSDVIVAFKPVRRHADGSYTIIWRVLQQLSDPKIEDLEDYLKYQK
;
A
#
# COMPACT_ATOMS: atom_id res chain seq x y z
N MET A 1 9.23 -55.15 -14.64
CA MET A 1 10.39 -54.46 -15.25
C MET A 1 10.91 -53.44 -14.25
N ARG A 2 12.12 -53.69 -13.75
CA ARG A 2 12.86 -52.85 -12.80
C ARG A 2 13.87 -52.02 -13.62
N TYR A 3 13.86 -50.71 -13.45
CA TYR A 3 14.98 -49.81 -13.80
C TYR A 3 14.95 -48.68 -12.76
N THR A 4 15.78 -48.76 -11.71
CA THR A 4 17.08 -48.08 -11.58
C THR A 4 16.98 -46.56 -11.66
N PHE A 5 16.83 -45.90 -10.51
CA PHE A 5 17.28 -44.53 -10.31
C PHE A 5 18.34 -44.56 -9.20
N PHE A 6 19.61 -44.47 -9.61
CA PHE A 6 20.74 -44.26 -8.73
C PHE A 6 21.26 -42.84 -8.95
N SER A 7 21.40 -42.11 -7.84
CA SER A 7 22.32 -41.01 -7.56
C SER A 7 22.49 -39.85 -8.55
N PHE A 8 22.01 -38.68 -8.12
CA PHE A 8 22.93 -37.55 -7.91
C PHE A 8 22.67 -36.96 -6.52
N LEU A 9 23.58 -37.28 -5.60
CA LEU A 9 23.78 -36.60 -4.32
C LEU A 9 24.78 -35.45 -4.54
N LEU A 10 24.61 -34.40 -3.71
CA LEU A 10 25.49 -33.23 -3.47
C LEU A 10 25.18 -31.95 -4.31
N PRO A 11 25.57 -30.76 -3.84
CA PRO A 11 24.99 -30.06 -2.67
C PRO A 11 24.77 -28.57 -2.98
N PHE A 12 23.63 -27.97 -2.62
CA PHE A 12 23.52 -26.51 -2.58
C PHE A 12 22.95 -26.05 -1.25
N CYS A 13 23.82 -26.08 -0.25
CA CYS A 13 23.86 -25.03 0.76
C CYS A 13 24.03 -23.69 0.03
N LEU A 14 23.09 -22.76 0.23
CA LEU A 14 23.28 -21.29 0.27
C LEU A 14 21.90 -20.62 0.40
N PHE A 15 21.17 -20.92 1.48
CA PHE A 15 20.30 -19.91 2.07
C PHE A 15 21.14 -19.16 3.11
N ALA A 16 21.89 -18.17 2.62
CA ALA A 16 22.47 -17.16 3.48
C ALA A 16 21.33 -16.33 4.07
N SER A 17 20.88 -16.74 5.26
CA SER A 17 20.32 -15.83 6.24
C SER A 17 21.32 -14.69 6.44
N LEU A 18 20.99 -13.48 5.98
CA LEU A 18 21.59 -12.26 6.55
C LEU A 18 20.98 -12.03 7.95
N GLU A 19 21.24 -12.99 8.84
CA GLU A 19 21.33 -12.77 10.27
C GLU A 19 22.75 -12.28 10.49
N SER A 20 22.91 -11.02 10.86
CA SER A 20 24.18 -10.52 11.37
C SER A 20 24.38 -11.09 12.78
N PRO A 21 25.37 -11.98 13.02
CA PRO A 21 25.76 -12.33 14.36
C PRO A 21 26.89 -11.38 14.74
N VAL A 22 26.57 -10.29 15.43
CA VAL A 22 27.59 -9.57 16.21
C VAL A 22 27.05 -9.33 17.61
N ALA A 23 26.81 -10.44 18.31
CA ALA A 23 27.03 -10.51 19.74
C ALA A 23 28.52 -10.79 19.97
N ALA A 24 29.38 -9.85 19.59
CA ALA A 24 30.75 -9.85 20.08
C ALA A 24 30.70 -9.30 21.51
N ARG A 25 30.75 -10.22 22.47
CA ARG A 25 31.02 -9.92 23.88
C ARG A 25 32.44 -9.39 23.95
N THR A 26 32.63 -8.09 23.72
CA THR A 26 33.95 -7.46 23.77
C THR A 26 34.38 -7.39 25.23
N GLN A 27 35.09 -8.42 25.70
CA GLN A 27 35.97 -8.27 26.85
C GLN A 27 37.02 -7.23 26.47
N LEU A 28 36.93 -6.06 27.11
CA LEU A 28 37.93 -5.00 27.03
C LEU A 28 39.19 -5.48 27.76
N ASN A 29 40.07 -6.19 27.05
CA ASN A 29 41.45 -6.33 27.48
C ASN A 29 42.17 -5.00 27.20
N LEU A 30 42.49 -4.27 28.27
CA LEU A 30 43.38 -3.12 28.24
C LEU A 30 44.76 -3.57 27.74
N SER A 31 45.07 -3.28 26.49
CA SER A 31 46.45 -3.19 26.03
C SER A 31 46.80 -1.71 25.81
N LYS A 32 47.61 -1.17 26.71
CA LYS A 32 48.24 0.14 26.58
C LYS A 32 49.37 0.03 25.56
N ASN A 33 49.31 0.91 24.55
CA ASN A 33 50.39 1.45 23.69
C ASN A 33 50.20 1.16 22.20
N GLY A 34 49.89 2.22 21.42
CA GLY A 34 49.85 2.13 19.95
C GLY A 34 49.15 3.29 19.22
N SER A 35 49.83 4.43 19.13
CA SER A 35 49.90 5.37 17.99
C SER A 35 48.60 5.90 17.32
N LYS A 36 48.51 7.24 17.24
CA LYS A 36 47.47 8.14 16.66
C LYS A 36 46.75 7.71 15.36
N SER A 37 47.28 6.74 14.61
CA SER A 37 46.66 6.14 13.41
C SER A 37 45.43 5.27 13.73
N SER A 38 45.40 4.63 14.89
CA SER A 38 44.32 3.74 15.32
C SER A 38 43.04 4.49 15.74
N GLN A 39 43.17 5.68 16.34
CA GLN A 39 42.06 6.49 16.81
C GLN A 39 41.21 7.09 15.67
N VAL A 40 41.83 7.60 14.60
CA VAL A 40 41.10 8.22 13.47
C VAL A 40 40.27 7.18 12.71
N LYS A 41 40.85 6.00 12.44
CA LYS A 41 40.13 4.87 11.83
C LYS A 41 38.98 4.37 12.72
N SER A 42 39.13 4.43 14.05
CA SER A 42 38.06 4.06 14.99
C SER A 42 36.90 5.07 15.01
N PHE A 43 37.19 6.37 14.91
CA PHE A 43 36.15 7.40 14.89
C PHE A 43 35.28 7.29 13.63
N ASP A 44 35.90 7.16 12.46
CA ASP A 44 35.17 7.11 11.19
C ASP A 44 34.28 5.87 11.10
N VAL A 45 34.75 4.71 11.58
CA VAL A 45 33.96 3.47 11.59
C VAL A 45 32.81 3.55 12.58
N VAL A 46 33.06 4.03 13.81
CA VAL A 46 32.02 4.12 14.84
C VAL A 46 30.98 5.17 14.48
N SER A 47 31.40 6.38 14.09
CA SER A 47 30.48 7.46 13.69
C SER A 47 29.64 7.07 12.46
N ARG A 48 30.23 6.40 11.47
CA ARG A 48 29.50 5.85 10.32
C ARG A 48 28.42 4.85 10.75
N ASN A 49 28.75 3.92 11.64
CA ASN A 49 27.79 2.95 12.16
C ASN A 49 26.65 3.64 12.93
N LEU A 50 26.95 4.66 13.73
CA LEU A 50 25.95 5.42 14.47
C LEU A 50 25.02 6.19 13.54
N VAL A 51 25.56 6.89 12.54
CA VAL A 51 24.75 7.61 11.52
C VAL A 51 23.83 6.63 10.78
N ALA A 52 24.36 5.47 10.35
CA ALA A 52 23.56 4.45 9.68
C ALA A 52 22.45 3.87 10.58
N GLN A 53 22.74 3.62 11.86
CA GLN A 53 21.74 3.19 12.84
C GLN A 53 20.67 4.26 13.07
N GLN A 54 21.04 5.53 13.12
CA GLN A 54 20.12 6.64 13.34
C GLN A 54 19.18 6.85 12.15
N VAL A 55 19.69 6.78 10.91
CA VAL A 55 18.87 6.80 9.69
C VAL A 55 17.86 5.65 9.68
N ASN A 56 18.30 4.44 10.05
CA ASN A 56 17.43 3.28 10.16
C ASN A 56 16.37 3.44 11.27
N LEU A 57 16.75 4.00 12.42
CA LEU A 57 15.85 4.25 13.53
C LEU A 57 14.75 5.26 13.15
N ILE A 58 15.11 6.37 12.50
CA ILE A 58 14.15 7.37 12.00
C ILE A 58 13.12 6.73 11.07
N ALA A 59 13.58 5.94 10.09
CA ALA A 59 12.68 5.24 9.17
C ALA A 59 11.74 4.25 9.90
N ARG A 60 12.24 3.56 10.94
CA ARG A 60 11.41 2.68 11.78
C ARG A 60 10.39 3.47 12.59
N ILE A 61 10.75 4.62 13.15
CA ILE A 61 9.83 5.49 13.89
C ILE A 61 8.74 6.03 12.96
N GLN A 62 9.09 6.56 11.79
CA GLN A 62 8.12 7.03 10.78
C GLN A 62 7.09 5.94 10.42
N LYS A 63 7.58 4.71 10.22
CA LYS A 63 6.75 3.54 9.93
C LYS A 63 5.85 3.20 11.12
N ALA A 64 6.38 3.15 12.33
CA ALA A 64 5.61 2.90 13.54
C ALA A 64 4.53 3.97 13.74
N LEU A 65 4.81 5.26 13.53
CA LEU A 65 3.81 6.33 13.61
C LEU A 65 2.65 6.15 12.62
N SER A 66 2.90 5.52 11.48
CA SER A 66 1.93 5.35 10.39
C SER A 66 1.15 4.02 10.45
N GLU A 67 1.59 3.05 11.25
CA GLU A 67 0.99 1.72 11.35
C GLU A 67 0.30 1.51 12.71
N PRO A 68 -0.81 0.76 12.79
CA PRO A 68 -1.55 0.58 14.03
C PRO A 68 -0.91 -0.40 15.03
N ASP A 69 0.12 -1.13 14.62
CA ASP A 69 0.80 -2.17 15.42
C ASP A 69 1.48 -1.58 16.67
N SER A 70 0.95 -1.91 17.85
CA SER A 70 1.46 -1.45 19.15
C SER A 70 2.84 -2.02 19.47
N ASN A 71 3.19 -3.20 18.97
CA ASN A 71 4.50 -3.81 19.22
C ASN A 71 5.60 -3.08 18.46
N ARG A 72 5.32 -2.62 17.24
CA ARG A 72 6.26 -1.75 16.50
C ARG A 72 6.50 -0.45 17.24
N MET A 73 5.44 0.14 17.80
CA MET A 73 5.56 1.35 18.61
C MET A 73 6.44 1.14 19.86
N ARG A 74 6.27 0.03 20.58
CA ARG A 74 7.15 -0.32 21.71
C ARG A 74 8.60 -0.51 21.26
N ALA A 75 8.80 -1.28 20.20
CA ALA A 75 10.14 -1.60 19.70
C ALA A 75 10.92 -0.33 19.34
N VAL A 76 10.29 0.65 18.69
CA VAL A 76 10.97 1.92 18.37
C VAL A 76 11.23 2.78 19.60
N GLY A 77 10.35 2.76 20.61
CA GLY A 77 10.59 3.43 21.89
C GLY A 77 11.83 2.88 22.60
N GLY A 78 11.95 1.55 22.72
CA GLY A 78 13.14 0.92 23.30
C GLY A 78 14.41 1.14 22.47
N GLN A 79 14.31 1.09 21.14
CA GLN A 79 15.43 1.39 20.24
C GLN A 79 15.88 2.85 20.34
N LEU A 80 14.96 3.79 20.51
CA LEU A 80 15.29 5.20 20.73
C LEU A 80 16.09 5.38 22.02
N ILE A 81 15.63 4.84 23.13
CA ILE A 81 16.31 4.94 24.43
C ILE A 81 17.72 4.34 24.36
N THR A 82 17.84 3.11 23.87
CA THR A 82 19.12 2.41 23.76
C THR A 82 20.09 3.15 22.81
N HIS A 83 19.59 3.63 21.67
CA HIS A 83 20.41 4.38 20.71
C HIS A 83 20.88 5.72 21.27
N THR A 84 20.02 6.48 21.96
CA THR A 84 20.40 7.73 22.63
C THR A 84 21.53 7.50 23.63
N VAL A 85 21.46 6.45 24.46
CA VAL A 85 22.53 6.11 25.41
C VAL A 85 23.85 5.77 24.71
N VAL A 86 23.78 5.01 23.61
CA VAL A 86 24.97 4.63 22.83
C VAL A 86 25.62 5.86 22.19
N VAL A 87 24.83 6.75 21.58
CA VAL A 87 25.34 7.98 20.97
C VAL A 87 25.91 8.91 22.03
N GLU A 88 25.21 9.13 23.14
CA GLU A 88 25.73 9.95 24.24
C GLU A 88 27.05 9.41 24.81
N SER A 89 27.15 8.09 24.97
CA SER A 89 28.38 7.45 25.45
C SER A 89 29.53 7.67 24.47
N PHE A 90 29.27 7.57 23.16
CA PHE A 90 30.24 7.89 22.13
C PHE A 90 30.68 9.36 22.18
N LEU A 91 29.73 10.29 22.26
CA LEU A 91 30.01 11.73 22.30
C LEU A 91 30.84 12.09 23.55
N LYS A 92 30.43 11.61 24.74
CA LYS A 92 31.13 11.83 26.01
C LYS A 92 32.55 11.26 26.04
N ARG A 93 32.80 10.15 25.33
CA ARG A 93 34.15 9.56 25.19
C ARG A 93 35.10 10.42 24.37
N GLN A 94 34.58 11.18 23.39
CA GLN A 94 35.39 12.10 22.59
C GLN A 94 35.57 13.45 23.30
N TYR A 95 34.48 14.01 23.85
CA TYR A 95 34.49 15.27 24.58
C TYR A 95 33.56 15.20 25.79
N SER A 96 34.06 15.58 26.96
CA SER A 96 33.30 15.57 28.23
C SER A 96 32.07 16.49 28.21
N ARG A 97 32.10 17.57 27.40
CA ARG A 97 31.00 18.53 27.25
C ARG A 97 30.61 18.74 25.78
N PRO A 98 29.80 17.84 25.19
CA PRO A 98 29.36 17.94 23.79
C PRO A 98 28.61 19.24 23.48
N GLN A 99 27.80 19.74 24.43
CA GLN A 99 27.01 20.96 24.27
C GLN A 99 27.86 22.21 24.07
N ALA A 100 29.02 22.29 24.73
CA ALA A 100 29.93 23.43 24.60
C ALA A 100 30.57 23.50 23.22
N LEU A 101 30.75 22.34 22.56
CA LEU A 101 31.35 22.25 21.23
C LEU A 101 30.36 22.51 20.09
N CYS A 102 29.09 22.09 20.27
CA CYS A 102 28.07 22.12 19.21
C CYS A 102 26.97 23.16 19.42
N GLY A 103 27.08 24.00 20.45
CA GLY A 103 26.11 25.07 20.74
C GLY A 103 26.17 26.20 19.71
N GLN A 104 25.03 26.49 19.08
CA GLN A 104 24.87 27.48 18.00
C GLN A 104 25.07 28.97 18.37
N SER A 105 25.68 29.33 19.50
CA SER A 105 25.87 30.76 19.87
C SER A 105 27.04 31.07 20.82
N GLN A 106 28.08 30.24 20.93
CA GLN A 106 29.28 30.59 21.70
C GLN A 106 30.59 30.35 20.95
N ALA A 107 30.59 30.63 19.65
CA ALA A 107 31.79 30.56 18.81
C ALA A 107 32.85 31.65 19.10
N GLN A 108 32.83 32.33 20.26
CA GLN A 108 33.85 33.36 20.52
C GLN A 108 34.55 33.36 21.87
N ASN A 109 34.12 32.70 22.95
CA ASN A 109 34.80 32.90 24.24
C ASN A 109 34.73 31.74 25.24
N THR A 110 35.04 30.51 24.84
CA THR A 110 35.53 29.54 25.83
C THR A 110 36.75 28.81 25.30
N SER A 111 37.89 29.09 25.93
CA SER A 111 39.13 28.33 25.81
C SER A 111 38.91 26.91 26.31
N VAL A 112 38.46 26.02 25.42
CA VAL A 112 38.57 24.58 25.62
C VAL A 112 40.03 24.20 25.39
N ASN A 113 40.88 24.60 26.34
CA ASN A 113 42.26 24.16 26.37
C ASN A 113 42.30 22.65 26.64
N SER A 114 43.11 21.95 25.84
CA SER A 114 43.63 20.58 26.06
C SER A 114 42.87 19.36 25.51
N ILE A 115 42.38 19.37 24.26
CA ILE A 115 42.12 18.12 23.49
C ILE A 115 42.46 18.36 22.01
N PRO A 116 43.17 17.45 21.29
CA PRO A 116 43.50 17.65 19.87
C PRO A 116 42.23 17.89 19.04
N PRO A 117 42.24 18.86 18.11
CA PRO A 117 41.05 19.25 17.37
C PRO A 117 40.61 18.11 16.44
N LEU A 118 39.33 17.74 16.50
CA LEU A 118 38.70 17.00 15.42
C LEU A 118 38.93 17.77 14.11
N ASN A 119 39.22 17.04 13.03
CA ASN A 119 39.19 17.60 11.68
C ASN A 119 37.82 18.31 11.46
N PRO A 120 37.75 19.47 10.79
CA PRO A 120 36.49 20.14 10.46
C PRO A 120 35.38 19.20 9.95
N SER A 121 35.74 18.20 9.15
CA SER A 121 34.82 17.16 8.67
C SER A 121 34.24 16.31 9.82
N ASN A 122 35.10 15.86 10.73
CA ASN A 122 34.71 15.03 11.88
C ASN A 122 33.94 15.84 12.93
N LEU A 123 34.23 17.13 13.06
CA LEU A 123 33.47 18.06 13.91
C LEU A 123 32.03 18.20 13.39
N LYS A 124 31.85 18.33 12.07
CA LYS A 124 30.52 18.40 11.44
C LYS A 124 29.71 17.12 11.69
N ILE A 125 30.32 15.94 11.53
CA ILE A 125 29.68 14.64 11.84
C ILE A 125 29.29 14.57 13.33
N TYR A 126 30.21 14.95 14.21
CA TYR A 126 30.02 14.93 15.66
C TYR A 126 28.84 15.81 16.08
N CYS A 127 28.80 17.06 15.62
CA CYS A 127 27.73 17.99 15.99
C CYS A 127 26.39 17.65 15.35
N SER A 128 26.39 17.11 14.13
CA SER A 128 25.19 16.58 13.49
C SER A 128 24.57 15.42 14.27
N LEU A 129 25.40 14.47 14.74
CA LEU A 129 24.95 13.36 15.59
C LEU A 129 24.40 13.85 16.93
N TYR A 130 25.06 14.82 17.56
CA TYR A 130 24.58 15.44 18.80
C TYR A 130 23.21 16.11 18.61
N SER A 131 23.10 17.04 17.66
CA SER A 131 21.87 17.80 17.40
C SER A 131 20.71 16.88 17.00
N SER A 132 20.96 15.92 16.11
CA SER A 132 19.93 14.94 15.71
C SER A 132 19.46 14.08 16.89
N THR A 133 20.37 13.66 17.77
CA THR A 133 19.99 12.85 18.96
C THR A 133 19.20 13.66 19.98
N GLN A 134 19.53 14.94 20.17
CA GLN A 134 18.77 15.86 21.02
C GLN A 134 17.36 16.14 20.48
N GLU A 135 17.19 16.21 19.16
CA GLU A 135 15.85 16.28 18.58
C GLU A 135 15.08 14.97 18.77
N LEU A 136 15.69 13.82 18.47
CA LEU A 136 15.01 12.52 18.59
C LEU A 136 14.57 12.20 20.02
N SER A 137 15.30 12.62 21.04
CA SER A 137 14.92 12.37 22.44
C SER A 137 13.56 13.00 22.81
N LYS A 138 13.16 14.09 22.14
CA LYS A 138 11.86 14.76 22.29
C LYS A 138 10.68 13.90 21.84
N LEU A 139 10.92 12.84 21.06
CA LEU A 139 9.87 11.91 20.62
C LEU A 139 9.38 10.99 21.73
N THR A 140 10.20 10.71 22.75
CA THR A 140 9.89 9.75 23.83
C THR A 140 8.48 9.95 24.42
N PRO A 141 8.11 11.15 24.95
CA PRO A 141 6.77 11.36 25.52
C PRO A 141 5.63 11.19 24.49
N ILE A 142 5.90 11.47 23.20
CA ILE A 142 4.91 11.29 22.14
C ILE A 142 4.70 9.80 21.85
N LEU A 143 5.79 9.03 21.76
CA LEU A 143 5.75 7.59 21.51
C LEU A 143 5.04 6.86 22.65
N ASP A 144 5.30 7.22 23.91
CA ASP A 144 4.64 6.63 25.07
C ASP A 144 3.13 6.90 25.08
N ARG A 145 2.72 8.15 24.79
CA ARG A 145 1.31 8.52 24.67
C ARG A 145 0.61 7.76 23.55
N LEU A 146 1.28 7.59 22.39
CA LEU A 146 0.73 6.84 21.27
C LEU A 146 0.67 5.34 21.56
N LEU A 147 1.67 4.79 22.22
CA LEU A 147 1.72 3.38 22.62
C LEU A 147 0.57 3.05 23.56
N SER A 148 0.33 3.89 24.57
CA SER A 148 -0.81 3.74 25.49
C SER A 148 -2.15 3.68 24.74
N ARG A 149 -2.37 4.56 23.75
CA ARG A 149 -3.59 4.58 22.93
C ARG A 149 -3.71 3.40 21.96
N ARG A 150 -2.58 2.87 21.48
CA ARG A 150 -2.55 1.77 20.50
C ARG A 150 -2.56 0.40 21.15
N GLY A 151 -2.20 0.29 22.42
CA GLY A 151 -2.39 -0.93 23.20
C GLY A 151 -3.84 -1.42 23.19
N GLU A 152 -4.81 -0.53 22.95
CA GLU A 152 -6.23 -0.87 22.83
C GLU A 152 -6.62 -1.39 21.44
N LEU A 153 -5.76 -1.25 20.43
CA LEU A 153 -6.05 -1.61 19.04
C LEU A 153 -5.54 -3.03 18.75
N ALA A 154 -6.45 -3.86 18.24
CA ALA A 154 -6.32 -5.31 18.17
C ALA A 154 -5.20 -5.88 17.28
N ILE A 155 -4.84 -7.14 17.56
CA ILE A 155 -3.82 -8.04 16.97
C ILE A 155 -2.37 -7.72 17.36
N VAL A 156 -1.86 -8.49 18.31
CA VAL A 156 -0.46 -8.46 18.76
C VAL A 156 0.31 -9.61 18.10
N ARG A 157 1.23 -9.24 17.22
CA ARG A 157 2.20 -10.17 16.64
C ARG A 157 3.43 -10.27 17.53
N GLU A 158 3.95 -11.47 17.70
CA GLU A 158 5.25 -11.63 18.34
C GLU A 158 6.28 -10.87 17.50
N LEU A 159 6.98 -9.94 18.15
CA LEU A 159 8.16 -9.34 17.55
C LEU A 159 9.20 -10.44 17.37
N PRO A 160 10.06 -10.40 16.34
CA PRO A 160 11.28 -11.20 16.36
C PRO A 160 12.02 -10.86 17.65
N LEU A 161 11.99 -11.79 18.60
CA LEU A 161 12.45 -11.59 19.96
C LEU A 161 13.94 -11.28 19.95
N VAL A 162 14.34 -10.22 20.64
CA VAL A 162 15.64 -10.25 21.33
C VAL A 162 15.44 -11.27 22.47
N SER A 163 16.28 -12.30 22.53
CA SER A 163 16.10 -13.53 23.30
C SER A 163 15.61 -13.33 24.75
N GLY A 164 14.50 -13.97 25.11
CA GLY A 164 14.08 -14.16 26.51
C GLY A 164 12.57 -14.00 26.76
N GLU A 165 11.92 -15.12 27.11
CA GLU A 165 10.76 -15.26 28.02
C GLU A 165 9.31 -15.38 27.51
N LYS A 166 8.55 -16.05 28.41
CA LYS A 166 7.35 -16.90 28.26
C LYS A 166 6.02 -16.20 28.58
N GLN A 167 4.92 -16.89 28.21
CA GLN A 167 3.50 -16.51 28.26
C GLN A 167 2.79 -16.75 29.59
N SER A 168 1.83 -15.88 29.93
CA SER A 168 0.50 -16.26 30.44
C SER A 168 -0.46 -15.04 30.44
N ASP A 169 -1.68 -15.22 29.92
CA ASP A 169 -2.74 -14.21 29.83
C ASP A 169 -3.76 -14.35 30.98
N LEU A 170 -4.43 -13.23 31.34
CA LEU A 170 -5.73 -13.22 32.02
C LEU A 170 -6.63 -12.13 31.41
N VAL A 171 -7.90 -12.52 31.19
CA VAL A 171 -8.97 -11.74 30.59
C VAL A 171 -9.61 -10.83 31.64
N LEU A 172 -9.86 -9.55 31.31
CA LEU A 172 -10.69 -8.65 32.13
C LEU A 172 -11.75 -7.90 31.29
N PRO A 173 -12.95 -7.67 31.86
CA PRO A 173 -13.98 -6.81 31.33
C PRO A 173 -13.71 -5.35 31.74
N MET A 174 -13.73 -4.44 30.76
CA MET A 174 -13.31 -3.02 30.81
C MET A 174 -11.78 -2.80 30.83
N SER A 175 -11.30 -2.02 29.86
CA SER A 175 -9.87 -1.82 29.58
C SER A 175 -9.19 -0.91 30.61
N PRO A 176 -8.29 -1.42 31.49
CA PRO A 176 -7.47 -0.56 32.33
C PRO A 176 -6.50 0.30 31.50
N VAL A 177 -6.33 1.57 31.85
CA VAL A 177 -5.26 2.39 31.27
C VAL A 177 -3.95 1.99 31.96
N SER A 178 -3.22 1.03 31.38
CA SER A 178 -1.91 0.62 31.87
C SER A 178 -0.79 1.44 31.23
N ARG A 179 0.15 1.92 32.05
CA ARG A 179 1.39 2.55 31.53
C ARG A 179 2.27 1.44 30.95
N PRO A 180 2.74 1.57 29.71
CA PRO A 180 3.48 0.50 29.05
C PRO A 180 4.81 0.24 29.77
N ASN A 181 4.96 -0.97 30.33
CA ASN A 181 6.25 -1.47 30.77
C ASN A 181 7.04 -1.94 29.55
N LEU A 182 8.22 -1.38 29.32
CA LEU A 182 9.08 -1.69 28.16
C LEU A 182 9.58 -3.14 28.18
N TYR A 183 9.62 -3.78 29.36
CA TYR A 183 10.02 -5.18 29.54
C TYR A 183 8.88 -6.19 29.32
N GLN A 184 7.63 -5.73 29.14
CA GLN A 184 6.45 -6.60 28.99
C GLN A 184 5.86 -6.52 27.58
N ARG A 185 5.36 -7.64 27.06
CA ARG A 185 4.62 -7.72 25.78
C ARG A 185 3.37 -6.82 25.82
N ALA A 186 3.01 -6.18 24.70
CA ALA A 186 1.73 -5.47 24.62
C ALA A 186 0.68 -6.55 24.49
N ILE A 187 -0.30 -6.56 25.37
CA ILE A 187 -1.45 -7.44 25.27
C ILE A 187 -2.61 -6.52 24.89
N PRO A 188 -3.27 -6.75 23.75
CA PRO A 188 -4.35 -5.88 23.32
C PRO A 188 -5.65 -6.28 24.03
N TYR A 189 -6.53 -5.32 24.25
CA TYR A 189 -7.87 -5.62 24.79
C TYR A 189 -8.77 -6.40 23.82
N ALA A 190 -8.42 -6.45 22.53
CA ALA A 190 -9.10 -7.25 21.52
C ALA A 190 -8.08 -8.06 20.70
N ILE A 191 -8.27 -9.37 20.61
CA ILE A 191 -7.28 -10.29 20.00
C ILE A 191 -7.67 -10.68 18.56
N LEU A 192 -8.95 -10.57 18.21
CA LEU A 192 -9.48 -11.04 16.93
C LEU A 192 -9.87 -9.88 16.00
N GLU A 193 -9.42 -9.99 14.76
CA GLU A 193 -9.94 -9.17 13.68
C GLU A 193 -11.27 -9.75 13.20
N PRO A 194 -12.38 -8.98 13.18
CA PRO A 194 -13.58 -9.43 12.51
C PRO A 194 -13.27 -9.64 11.03
N ALA A 195 -13.80 -10.72 10.44
CA ALA A 195 -13.76 -10.91 9.00
C ALA A 195 -14.51 -9.75 8.32
N VAL A 196 -13.78 -8.69 7.94
CA VAL A 196 -14.36 -7.59 7.17
C VAL A 196 -14.57 -8.13 5.77
N GLU A 197 -15.82 -8.41 5.40
CA GLU A 197 -16.20 -8.65 4.01
C GLU A 197 -15.66 -7.49 3.17
N GLN A 198 -14.82 -7.84 2.19
CA GLN A 198 -14.19 -6.86 1.32
C GLN A 198 -15.25 -6.35 0.35
N SER A 199 -15.68 -5.12 0.61
CA SER A 199 -16.76 -4.40 -0.07
C SER A 199 -18.15 -4.99 0.23
N PRO A 200 -19.12 -4.17 0.70
CA PRO A 200 -20.49 -4.64 0.75
C PRO A 200 -20.90 -5.04 -0.67
N LEU A 201 -21.41 -6.25 -0.85
CA LEU A 201 -22.13 -6.61 -2.06
C LEU A 201 -23.20 -5.53 -2.29
N PHE A 202 -23.11 -4.83 -3.43
CA PHE A 202 -24.06 -3.80 -3.82
C PHE A 202 -25.42 -4.46 -4.06
N PHE A 203 -26.31 -4.40 -3.07
CA PHE A 203 -27.71 -4.81 -3.20
C PHE A 203 -28.58 -3.56 -3.38
N ILE A 204 -28.84 -3.22 -4.63
CA ILE A 204 -29.87 -2.26 -5.00
C ILE A 204 -31.22 -3.01 -4.96
N GLY A 205 -32.21 -2.44 -4.29
CA GLY A 205 -33.62 -2.82 -4.39
C GLY A 205 -34.10 -3.90 -3.42
N LYS A 206 -33.20 -4.57 -2.70
CA LYS A 206 -33.56 -5.60 -1.71
C LYS A 206 -33.09 -5.17 -0.34
N ARG A 207 -34.03 -5.04 0.62
CA ARG A 207 -33.69 -4.86 2.04
C ARG A 207 -32.66 -5.94 2.40
N LYS A 208 -31.49 -5.51 2.88
CA LYS A 208 -30.47 -6.40 3.41
C LYS A 208 -31.17 -7.28 4.45
N LYS A 209 -31.31 -8.59 4.21
CA LYS A 209 -31.56 -9.51 5.31
C LYS A 209 -30.37 -9.30 6.24
N THR A 210 -30.61 -8.70 7.41
CA THR A 210 -29.60 -8.64 8.46
C THR A 210 -29.08 -10.07 8.62
N ALA A 211 -27.78 -10.26 8.46
CA ALA A 211 -27.19 -11.57 8.58
C ALA A 211 -27.58 -12.11 9.97
N ILE A 212 -28.38 -13.17 9.98
CA ILE A 212 -28.58 -13.98 11.18
C ILE A 212 -27.24 -14.68 11.36
N THR A 213 -26.36 -14.08 12.15
CA THR A 213 -25.18 -14.76 12.67
C THR A 213 -25.69 -15.95 13.47
N PHE A 214 -25.37 -17.15 12.98
CA PHE A 214 -25.72 -18.41 13.64
C PHE A 214 -25.13 -18.43 15.05
N GLY A 215 -26.00 -18.46 16.05
CA GLY A 215 -25.68 -18.53 17.47
C GLY A 215 -26.78 -17.85 18.27
N ARG A 216 -27.60 -18.66 18.98
CA ARG A 216 -28.78 -18.25 19.75
C ARG A 216 -28.52 -17.02 20.64
N ALA A 217 -28.89 -15.83 20.17
CA ALA A 217 -29.38 -14.68 20.95
C ALA A 217 -29.72 -13.55 19.97
N SER A 218 -30.94 -13.58 19.44
CA SER A 218 -31.57 -12.43 18.78
C SER A 218 -31.98 -11.43 19.86
N LEU A 219 -31.16 -10.41 20.06
CA LEU A 219 -31.53 -9.15 20.71
C LEU A 219 -30.87 -8.06 19.88
N ASN A 220 -31.66 -7.27 19.13
CA ASN A 220 -31.42 -5.88 18.67
C ASN A 220 -29.98 -5.31 18.77
N ALA A 221 -28.96 -6.03 18.32
CA ALA A 221 -27.58 -5.62 18.46
C ALA A 221 -27.18 -4.97 17.16
N ASN A 222 -27.12 -3.63 17.18
CA ASN A 222 -26.32 -2.80 16.29
C ASN A 222 -24.82 -3.17 16.43
N TYR A 223 -24.47 -4.43 16.19
CA TYR A 223 -23.10 -4.89 16.22
C TYR A 223 -22.43 -4.42 14.93
N ASN A 224 -21.80 -3.26 15.02
CA ASN A 224 -20.84 -2.81 14.03
C ASN A 224 -19.50 -3.49 14.37
N PRO A 225 -18.97 -4.37 13.51
CA PRO A 225 -17.66 -4.96 13.75
C PRO A 225 -16.63 -3.84 13.94
N PRO A 226 -15.65 -4.00 14.85
CA PRO A 226 -14.64 -2.97 15.09
C PRO A 226 -13.94 -2.60 13.78
N VAL A 227 -14.04 -1.31 13.43
CA VAL A 227 -13.46 -0.76 12.21
C VAL A 227 -11.96 -0.56 12.43
N GLN A 228 -11.16 -0.88 11.41
CA GLN A 228 -9.73 -0.63 11.44
C GLN A 228 -9.41 0.84 11.74
N PRO A 229 -8.37 1.10 12.55
CA PRO A 229 -8.05 2.45 12.97
C PRO A 229 -7.61 3.31 11.78
N ALA A 230 -8.08 4.55 11.75
CA ALA A 230 -7.62 5.60 10.84
C ALA A 230 -6.61 6.47 11.59
N ILE A 231 -5.33 6.16 11.47
CA ILE A 231 -4.26 6.81 12.20
C ILE A 231 -3.58 7.84 11.30
N LYS A 232 -3.52 9.09 11.75
CA LYS A 232 -2.66 10.11 11.15
C LYS A 232 -1.47 10.34 12.09
N PRO A 233 -0.21 10.31 11.62
CA PRO A 233 0.94 10.68 12.43
C PRO A 233 0.76 12.09 13.02
N PRO A 234 1.07 12.33 14.31
CA PRO A 234 1.00 13.67 14.89
C PRO A 234 1.97 14.62 14.19
N SER A 235 1.53 15.84 13.88
CA SER A 235 2.39 16.85 13.23
C SER A 235 3.65 17.15 14.03
N ALA A 236 3.54 17.28 15.36
CA ALA A 236 4.69 17.49 16.24
C ALA A 236 5.77 16.39 16.10
N ALA A 237 5.36 15.12 15.94
CA ALA A 237 6.31 14.03 15.74
C ALA A 237 6.99 14.11 14.36
N LEU A 238 6.25 14.51 13.33
CA LEU A 238 6.80 14.69 11.98
C LEU A 238 7.83 15.82 11.94
N THR A 239 7.55 16.97 12.57
CA THR A 239 8.50 18.08 12.65
C THR A 239 9.79 17.70 13.38
N ILE A 240 9.71 16.95 14.47
CA ILE A 240 10.91 16.46 15.18
C ILE A 240 11.74 15.54 14.28
N LEU A 241 11.08 14.63 13.54
CA LEU A 241 11.77 13.72 12.61
C LEU A 241 12.40 14.47 11.44
N GLU A 242 11.72 15.45 10.86
CA GLU A 242 12.24 16.30 9.79
C GLU A 242 13.47 17.10 10.25
N ASN A 243 13.45 17.68 11.44
CA ASN A 243 14.60 18.37 12.03
C ASN A 243 15.78 17.40 12.25
N ALA A 244 15.51 16.21 12.80
CA ALA A 244 16.53 15.20 13.03
C ALA A 244 17.15 14.68 11.72
N GLU A 245 16.36 14.53 10.66
CA GLU A 245 16.82 14.17 9.31
C GLU A 245 17.67 15.28 8.69
N SER A 246 17.30 16.55 8.87
CA SER A 246 18.05 17.71 8.38
C SER A 246 19.47 17.74 8.97
N PHE A 247 19.60 17.56 10.29
CA PHE A 247 20.93 17.47 10.92
C PHE A 247 21.74 16.26 10.42
N LEU A 248 21.12 15.10 10.19
CA LEU A 248 21.83 13.94 9.66
C LEU A 248 22.26 14.10 8.21
N ALA A 249 21.51 14.85 7.40
CA ALA A 249 21.89 15.13 6.03
C ALA A 249 23.24 15.88 5.97
N GLU A 250 23.50 16.76 6.94
CA GLU A 250 24.79 17.43 7.09
C GLU A 250 25.93 16.43 7.38
N ALA A 251 25.72 15.45 8.25
CA ALA A 251 26.71 14.38 8.51
C ALA A 251 26.95 13.51 7.28
N ILE A 252 25.88 13.09 6.60
CA ILE A 252 25.94 12.20 5.43
C ILE A 252 26.75 12.85 4.30
N SER A 253 26.60 14.17 4.10
CA SER A 253 27.33 14.92 3.06
C SER A 253 28.86 14.89 3.20
N VAL A 254 29.38 14.55 4.39
CA VAL A 254 30.82 14.53 4.69
C VAL A 254 31.44 13.17 4.37
N PHE A 255 30.66 12.09 4.32
CA PHE A 255 31.20 10.77 4.04
C PHE A 255 31.51 10.58 2.54
N PRO A 256 32.65 9.96 2.17
CA PRO A 256 33.15 9.89 0.79
C PRO A 256 32.34 8.97 -0.15
N SER A 257 31.30 8.29 0.35
CA SER A 257 30.54 7.30 -0.42
C SER A 257 29.04 7.45 -0.17
N THR A 258 28.34 7.94 -1.19
CA THR A 258 26.91 8.28 -1.19
C THR A 258 25.98 7.06 -1.07
N ASN A 259 26.44 5.86 -1.41
CA ASN A 259 25.61 4.64 -1.41
C ASN A 259 25.54 3.88 -0.08
N GLN A 260 26.24 4.34 0.97
CA GLN A 260 26.32 3.60 2.25
C GLN A 260 25.15 3.86 3.21
N PHE A 261 24.48 5.01 3.09
CA PHE A 261 23.37 5.39 3.95
C PHE A 261 22.04 5.27 3.20
N GLN A 262 21.65 4.03 2.88
CA GLN A 262 20.36 3.80 2.24
C GLN A 262 19.23 4.07 3.23
N ASN A 263 18.39 5.06 2.93
CA ASN A 263 17.19 5.33 3.71
C ASN A 263 16.15 4.21 3.44
N PRO A 264 15.77 3.39 4.45
CA PRO A 264 14.83 2.29 4.26
C PRO A 264 13.46 2.74 3.73
N SER A 265 13.01 3.95 4.07
CA SER A 265 11.75 4.50 3.57
C SER A 265 11.80 4.74 2.06
N LYS A 266 12.92 5.25 1.54
CA LYS A 266 13.14 5.45 0.09
C LYS A 266 13.21 4.11 -0.64
N VAL A 267 14.01 3.17 -0.13
CA VAL A 267 14.14 1.82 -0.68
C VAL A 267 12.79 1.10 -0.69
N LYS A 268 11.99 1.21 0.38
CA LYS A 268 10.64 0.65 0.43
C LYS A 268 9.71 1.26 -0.62
N ALA A 269 9.76 2.58 -0.83
CA ALA A 269 8.94 3.25 -1.83
C ALA A 269 9.33 2.81 -3.26
N GLU A 270 10.62 2.60 -3.50
CA GLU A 270 11.12 2.07 -4.77
C GLU A 270 10.70 0.62 -5.00
N LEU A 271 10.88 -0.25 -4.00
CA LEU A 271 10.39 -1.64 -4.03
C LEU A 271 8.88 -1.72 -4.25
N ASP A 272 8.10 -0.84 -3.62
CA ASP A 272 6.65 -0.77 -3.79
C ASP A 272 6.29 -0.38 -5.24
N ARG A 273 7.01 0.58 -5.84
CA ARG A 273 6.87 0.91 -7.26
C ARG A 273 7.27 -0.25 -8.17
N LEU A 274 8.39 -0.92 -7.91
CA LEU A 274 8.81 -2.10 -8.69
C LEU A 274 7.81 -3.26 -8.57
N SER A 275 7.09 -3.34 -7.46
CA SER A 275 6.09 -4.39 -7.21
C SER A 275 4.75 -4.13 -7.91
N TYR A 276 4.32 -2.87 -8.03
CA TYR A 276 2.95 -2.55 -8.45
C TYR A 276 2.85 -1.63 -9.68
N ASP A 277 3.87 -0.82 -9.97
CA ASP A 277 3.91 0.07 -11.13
C ASP A 277 4.55 -0.61 -12.34
N VAL A 278 4.45 0.06 -13.49
CA VAL A 278 5.14 -0.26 -14.73
C VAL A 278 6.58 0.24 -14.65
N ASP A 279 7.51 -0.65 -14.97
CA ASP A 279 8.94 -0.36 -15.08
C ASP A 279 9.24 0.78 -16.07
N LEU A 280 10.19 1.66 -15.70
CA LEU A 280 10.62 2.79 -16.52
C LEU A 280 11.19 2.33 -17.86
N LEU A 281 11.91 1.21 -17.89
CA LEU A 281 12.48 0.67 -19.12
C LEU A 281 11.36 0.29 -20.11
N GLN A 282 10.27 -0.29 -19.62
CA GLN A 282 9.11 -0.64 -20.46
C GLN A 282 8.42 0.60 -21.02
N LYS A 283 8.29 1.67 -20.21
CA LYS A 283 7.75 2.96 -20.69
C LYS A 283 8.62 3.53 -21.82
N GLN A 284 9.94 3.36 -21.75
CA GLN A 284 10.85 3.77 -22.83
C GLN A 284 10.73 2.89 -24.08
N THR A 285 10.67 1.56 -23.93
CA THR A 285 10.50 0.63 -25.06
C THR A 285 9.27 0.96 -25.89
N TYR A 286 8.15 1.32 -25.24
CA TYR A 286 6.89 1.63 -25.92
C TYR A 286 6.65 3.13 -26.15
N LYS A 287 7.68 3.99 -25.99
CA LYS A 287 7.54 5.45 -26.09
C LYS A 287 6.83 5.92 -27.37
N LYS A 288 7.13 5.30 -28.53
CA LYS A 288 6.50 5.62 -29.82
C LYS A 288 4.99 5.29 -29.86
N PHE A 289 4.58 4.21 -29.21
CA PHE A 289 3.17 3.85 -29.10
C PHE A 289 2.46 4.77 -28.10
N LEU A 290 3.12 5.09 -26.99
CA LEU A 290 2.58 5.95 -25.93
C LEU A 290 2.47 7.44 -26.34
N SER A 291 3.10 7.86 -27.44
CA SER A 291 2.89 9.20 -28.00
C SER A 291 1.62 9.33 -28.85
N MET A 292 0.95 8.22 -29.17
CA MET A 292 -0.34 8.25 -29.87
C MET A 292 -1.47 8.72 -28.92
N PRO A 293 -2.55 9.31 -29.45
CA PRO A 293 -3.69 9.70 -28.62
C PRO A 293 -4.39 8.49 -28.00
N ASN A 294 -4.88 8.67 -26.78
CA ASN A 294 -5.66 7.67 -26.02
C ASN A 294 -4.97 6.31 -25.88
N THR A 295 -3.65 6.28 -25.82
CA THR A 295 -2.87 5.08 -25.49
C THR A 295 -2.32 5.15 -24.07
N GLY A 296 -1.97 3.99 -23.53
CA GLY A 296 -1.30 3.91 -22.25
C GLY A 296 -0.65 2.57 -21.99
N ILE A 297 0.02 2.48 -20.86
CA ILE A 297 0.66 1.28 -20.34
C ILE A 297 0.28 1.13 -18.88
N PHE A 298 -0.05 -0.08 -18.46
CA PHE A 298 -0.51 -0.37 -17.11
C PHE A 298 -0.12 -1.77 -16.68
N ARG A 299 0.06 -1.99 -15.38
CA ARG A 299 0.33 -3.31 -14.80
C ARG A 299 -0.96 -3.88 -14.22
N VAL A 300 -1.47 -4.92 -14.86
CA VAL A 300 -2.64 -5.68 -14.39
C VAL A 300 -2.19 -6.63 -13.29
N LEU A 301 -2.67 -6.40 -12.07
CA LEU A 301 -2.27 -7.17 -10.90
C LEU A 301 -3.18 -8.39 -10.68
N PRO A 302 -2.66 -9.45 -10.04
CA PRO A 302 -3.48 -10.57 -9.59
C PRO A 302 -4.47 -10.12 -8.53
N HIS A 303 -5.63 -10.78 -8.49
CA HIS A 303 -6.70 -10.48 -7.54
C HIS A 303 -6.22 -10.48 -6.08
N GLN A 304 -5.31 -11.39 -5.72
CA GLN A 304 -4.72 -11.44 -4.38
C GLN A 304 -3.98 -10.16 -3.98
N ALA A 305 -3.46 -9.38 -4.93
CA ALA A 305 -2.83 -8.10 -4.62
C ALA A 305 -3.84 -7.11 -4.03
N TYR A 306 -5.07 -7.11 -4.53
CA TYR A 306 -6.14 -6.23 -4.02
C TYR A 306 -6.73 -6.74 -2.70
N LEU A 307 -6.62 -8.05 -2.45
CA LEU A 307 -7.06 -8.64 -1.20
C LEU A 307 -6.18 -8.16 -0.05
N ARG A 308 -6.85 -7.84 1.07
CA ARG A 308 -6.14 -7.65 2.31
C ARG A 308 -5.58 -9.00 2.80
N PRO A 309 -4.31 -9.07 3.22
CA PRO A 309 -3.79 -10.24 3.90
C PRO A 309 -4.57 -10.45 5.21
N LEU A 310 -5.01 -11.67 5.45
CA LEU A 310 -5.71 -12.03 6.69
C LEU A 310 -4.81 -11.74 7.91
N ASN A 311 -5.43 -11.40 9.04
CA ASN A 311 -4.76 -11.16 10.32
C ASN A 311 -3.72 -10.03 10.30
N THR A 312 -3.84 -9.05 9.39
CA THR A 312 -2.96 -7.86 9.33
C THR A 312 -3.73 -6.60 9.68
N VAL A 313 -3.46 -5.97 10.83
CA VAL A 313 -3.99 -4.63 11.15
C VAL A 313 -3.43 -3.64 10.14
N LYS A 314 -4.31 -2.92 9.43
CA LYS A 314 -3.90 -1.91 8.44
C LYS A 314 -4.50 -0.57 8.84
N ASN A 315 -3.70 0.47 8.69
CA ASN A 315 -4.17 1.83 8.89
C ASN A 315 -5.17 2.19 7.76
N ARG A 316 -6.42 2.48 8.13
CA ARG A 316 -7.47 2.87 7.17
C ARG A 316 -7.16 4.20 6.46
N SER A 317 -6.36 5.07 7.06
CA SER A 317 -5.90 6.31 6.43
C SER A 317 -4.86 6.08 5.33
N GLN A 318 -4.22 4.90 5.29
CA GLN A 318 -3.28 4.58 4.23
C GLN A 318 -4.05 4.15 2.98
N LYS A 319 -3.65 4.74 1.85
CA LYS A 319 -4.21 4.36 0.55
C LYS A 319 -3.94 2.87 0.30
N ASN A 320 -4.99 2.13 -0.07
CA ASN A 320 -4.86 0.76 -0.56
C ASN A 320 -4.16 0.75 -1.93
N ILE A 321 -3.95 -0.44 -2.51
CA ILE A 321 -3.28 -0.56 -3.81
C ILE A 321 -4.01 0.23 -4.89
N LEU A 322 -5.35 0.17 -4.96
CA LEU A 322 -6.14 0.95 -5.92
C LEU A 322 -6.01 2.47 -5.72
N GLY A 323 -5.84 2.95 -4.49
CA GLY A 323 -5.63 4.37 -4.20
C GLY A 323 -4.22 4.86 -4.52
N ARG A 324 -3.22 3.96 -4.53
CA ARG A 324 -1.82 4.28 -4.87
C ARG A 324 -1.55 4.11 -6.37
N TYR A 325 -2.12 3.07 -6.95
CA TYR A 325 -2.00 2.65 -8.34
C TYR A 325 -3.41 2.46 -8.91
N PRO A 326 -4.11 3.56 -9.23
CA PRO A 326 -5.46 3.48 -9.78
C PRO A 326 -5.45 2.85 -11.18
N PHE A 327 -6.60 2.30 -11.56
CA PHE A 327 -6.81 1.83 -12.93
C PHE A 327 -6.65 2.99 -13.93
N PRO A 328 -6.21 2.69 -15.16
CA PRO A 328 -6.00 3.72 -16.16
C PRO A 328 -7.35 4.33 -16.56
N VAL A 329 -7.35 5.64 -16.74
CA VAL A 329 -8.54 6.42 -17.12
C VAL A 329 -8.74 6.31 -18.63
N LEU A 330 -9.95 5.97 -19.06
CA LEU A 330 -10.30 5.66 -20.45
C LEU A 330 -10.87 6.86 -21.22
N ALA A 331 -11.54 7.78 -20.53
CA ALA A 331 -12.16 8.95 -21.14
C ALA A 331 -11.90 10.20 -20.30
N LYS A 332 -12.22 11.38 -20.84
CA LYS A 332 -12.07 12.64 -20.11
C LYS A 332 -12.89 12.57 -18.81
N PRO A 333 -12.30 12.89 -17.65
CA PRO A 333 -13.06 12.96 -16.40
C PRO A 333 -14.14 14.03 -16.46
N GLU A 334 -15.34 13.70 -16.01
CA GLU A 334 -16.44 14.65 -15.84
C GLU A 334 -16.75 14.79 -14.36
N GLY A 335 -16.37 15.92 -13.74
CA GLY A 335 -16.51 16.10 -12.30
C GLY A 335 -15.78 15.01 -11.50
N ASN A 336 -16.53 14.22 -10.74
CA ASN A 336 -15.99 13.12 -9.92
C ASN A 336 -15.95 11.78 -10.65
N PHE A 337 -16.59 11.66 -11.82
CA PHE A 337 -16.62 10.44 -12.61
C PHE A 337 -15.34 10.29 -13.44
N LYS A 338 -14.68 9.14 -13.28
CA LYS A 338 -13.45 8.78 -13.99
C LYS A 338 -13.61 7.39 -14.60
N PRO A 339 -14.09 7.30 -15.85
CA PRO A 339 -14.15 6.04 -16.58
C PRO A 339 -12.77 5.42 -16.60
N ASN A 340 -12.67 4.14 -16.24
CA ASN A 340 -11.40 3.46 -16.07
C ASN A 340 -11.48 2.02 -16.61
N LEU A 341 -10.32 1.37 -16.75
CA LEU A 341 -10.22 -0.02 -17.18
C LEU A 341 -9.91 -0.92 -15.97
N PRO A 342 -10.92 -1.43 -15.26
CA PRO A 342 -10.72 -2.19 -14.04
C PRO A 342 -10.37 -3.65 -14.36
N LEU A 343 -9.15 -3.90 -14.83
CA LEU A 343 -8.67 -5.25 -15.14
C LEU A 343 -7.88 -5.86 -13.97
N GLN A 344 -8.13 -7.14 -13.71
CA GLN A 344 -7.36 -7.96 -12.76
C GLN A 344 -7.09 -9.36 -13.34
N ILE A 345 -6.12 -10.09 -12.75
CA ILE A 345 -5.90 -11.51 -13.07
C ILE A 345 -6.57 -12.40 -12.02
N VAL A 346 -7.45 -13.29 -12.46
CA VAL A 346 -8.06 -14.33 -11.62
C VAL A 346 -7.84 -15.68 -12.28
N LYS A 347 -7.09 -16.58 -11.63
CA LYS A 347 -6.78 -17.93 -12.12
C LYS A 347 -6.29 -17.92 -13.58
N GLU A 348 -5.28 -17.08 -13.86
CA GLU A 348 -4.66 -16.89 -15.19
C GLU A 348 -5.59 -16.33 -16.29
N LYS A 349 -6.73 -15.76 -15.91
CA LYS A 349 -7.62 -15.06 -16.84
C LYS A 349 -7.63 -13.57 -16.55
N PHE A 350 -7.61 -12.73 -17.59
CA PHE A 350 -8.01 -11.34 -17.47
C PHE A 350 -9.48 -11.30 -17.09
N GLN A 351 -9.83 -10.52 -16.08
CA GLN A 351 -11.20 -10.32 -15.65
C GLN A 351 -11.47 -8.84 -15.40
N ILE A 352 -12.62 -8.37 -15.86
CA ILE A 352 -13.12 -7.03 -15.58
C ILE A 352 -13.73 -7.01 -14.17
N LEU A 353 -13.24 -6.14 -13.31
CA LEU A 353 -13.77 -5.91 -11.97
C LEU A 353 -14.95 -4.93 -12.07
N SER A 354 -16.16 -5.49 -12.01
CA SER A 354 -17.42 -4.74 -12.07
C SER A 354 -17.87 -4.22 -10.70
N GLN A 355 -17.91 -2.90 -10.51
CA GLN A 355 -18.47 -2.26 -9.30
C GLN A 355 -19.90 -1.76 -9.55
N GLY A 356 -20.75 -1.70 -8.52
CA GLY A 356 -22.13 -1.19 -8.66
C GLY A 356 -22.92 -1.91 -9.77
N VAL A 357 -23.32 -1.18 -10.80
CA VAL A 357 -24.02 -1.69 -12.00
C VAL A 357 -23.12 -1.79 -13.24
N ASP A 358 -21.83 -1.48 -13.13
CA ASP A 358 -20.87 -1.57 -14.22
C ASP A 358 -20.76 -3.01 -14.73
N TYR A 359 -20.56 -3.17 -16.03
CA TYR A 359 -20.27 -4.45 -16.67
C TYR A 359 -19.52 -4.23 -17.98
N GLY A 360 -18.95 -5.31 -18.51
CA GLY A 360 -18.23 -5.25 -19.76
C GLY A 360 -17.93 -6.64 -20.31
N PHE A 361 -17.45 -6.63 -21.54
CA PHE A 361 -17.12 -7.82 -22.31
C PHE A 361 -15.65 -7.80 -22.65
N ILE A 362 -15.03 -8.98 -22.72
CA ILE A 362 -13.67 -9.17 -23.18
C ILE A 362 -13.60 -10.32 -24.19
N THR A 363 -12.98 -10.06 -25.33
CA THR A 363 -12.76 -11.03 -26.41
C THR A 363 -11.28 -11.06 -26.79
N ASP A 364 -10.72 -12.26 -26.95
CA ASP A 364 -9.40 -12.50 -27.55
C ASP A 364 -9.54 -12.46 -29.08
N VAL A 365 -8.91 -11.48 -29.73
CA VAL A 365 -8.92 -11.34 -31.20
C VAL A 365 -7.62 -11.85 -31.84
N GLY A 366 -6.80 -12.59 -31.08
CA GLY A 366 -5.55 -13.16 -31.57
C GLY A 366 -4.43 -12.14 -31.72
N GLN A 367 -3.46 -12.41 -32.59
CA GLN A 367 -2.21 -11.64 -32.69
C GLN A 367 -2.31 -10.45 -33.66
N ILE A 368 -3.30 -9.59 -33.46
CA ILE A 368 -3.48 -8.35 -34.23
C ILE A 368 -2.68 -7.21 -33.57
N SER A 369 -2.07 -6.31 -34.34
CA SER A 369 -1.37 -5.14 -33.77
C SER A 369 -2.35 -4.05 -33.35
N LEU A 370 -2.12 -3.38 -32.21
CA LEU A 370 -3.00 -2.31 -31.71
C LEU A 370 -3.08 -1.10 -32.64
N GLU A 371 -2.07 -0.90 -33.48
CA GLU A 371 -1.99 0.17 -34.47
C GLU A 371 -2.88 -0.10 -35.69
N LYS A 372 -3.13 -1.39 -36.00
CA LYS A 372 -3.99 -1.81 -37.12
C LYS A 372 -5.48 -1.77 -36.77
N LEU A 373 -5.80 -1.63 -35.49
CA LEU A 373 -7.18 -1.50 -35.03
C LEU A 373 -7.64 -0.05 -35.15
N ASP A 374 -8.82 0.10 -35.74
CA ASP A 374 -9.50 1.36 -35.96
C ASP A 374 -10.90 1.34 -35.32
N GLN A 375 -11.68 2.40 -35.51
CA GLN A 375 -13.04 2.49 -34.98
C GLN A 375 -14.01 1.53 -35.66
N SER A 376 -13.76 1.16 -36.91
CA SER A 376 -14.64 0.26 -37.67
C SER A 376 -14.43 -1.22 -37.34
N LEU A 377 -13.32 -1.57 -36.69
CA LEU A 377 -12.96 -2.93 -36.28
C LEU A 377 -13.00 -3.94 -37.45
N GLN A 378 -12.70 -3.50 -38.68
CA GLN A 378 -12.75 -4.36 -39.87
C GLN A 378 -11.77 -5.53 -39.84
N ALA A 379 -10.69 -5.42 -39.07
CA ALA A 379 -9.67 -6.47 -38.93
C ALA A 379 -10.12 -7.69 -38.10
N ILE A 380 -11.34 -7.68 -37.56
CA ILE A 380 -11.87 -8.70 -36.65
C ILE A 380 -13.06 -9.40 -37.31
N ASP A 381 -13.37 -10.60 -36.85
CA ASP A 381 -14.55 -11.35 -37.31
C ASP A 381 -15.84 -10.56 -37.12
N ALA A 382 -16.77 -10.77 -38.05
CA ALA A 382 -18.03 -10.01 -38.11
C ALA A 382 -18.89 -10.21 -36.86
N GLU A 383 -18.81 -11.38 -36.21
CA GLU A 383 -19.62 -11.69 -35.02
C GLU A 383 -19.17 -10.86 -33.81
N ASN A 384 -17.88 -10.87 -33.49
CA ASN A 384 -17.30 -10.10 -32.39
C ASN A 384 -17.39 -8.60 -32.65
N ARG A 385 -17.19 -8.17 -33.90
CA ARG A 385 -17.37 -6.76 -34.29
C ARG A 385 -18.79 -6.29 -34.02
N ASP A 386 -19.78 -7.06 -34.44
CA ASP A 386 -21.19 -6.70 -34.28
C ASP A 386 -21.60 -6.66 -32.81
N LEU A 387 -21.13 -7.61 -32.00
CA LEU A 387 -21.34 -7.60 -30.54
C LEU A 387 -20.77 -6.33 -29.90
N LEU A 388 -19.58 -5.87 -30.32
CA LEU A 388 -18.93 -4.70 -29.72
C LEU A 388 -19.53 -3.38 -30.20
N ILE A 389 -19.93 -3.27 -31.47
CA ILE A 389 -20.42 -1.99 -32.02
C ILE A 389 -21.93 -1.83 -31.80
N ASN A 390 -22.72 -2.87 -32.07
CA ASN A 390 -24.18 -2.75 -32.16
C ASN A 390 -24.92 -3.10 -30.86
N TYR A 391 -24.24 -3.68 -29.87
CA TYR A 391 -24.87 -3.93 -28.57
C TYR A 391 -25.43 -2.64 -27.96
N GLN A 392 -26.66 -2.71 -27.45
CA GLN A 392 -27.34 -1.61 -26.78
C GLN A 392 -27.56 -1.97 -25.31
N PRO A 393 -27.01 -1.18 -24.36
CA PRO A 393 -27.21 -1.44 -22.94
C PRO A 393 -28.68 -1.28 -22.56
N PRO A 394 -29.23 -2.14 -21.67
CA PRO A 394 -30.57 -1.98 -21.15
C PRO A 394 -30.77 -0.61 -20.48
N LYS A 395 -31.94 -0.01 -20.68
CA LYS A 395 -32.25 1.33 -20.16
C LYS A 395 -32.87 1.35 -18.76
N LYS A 396 -33.21 0.17 -18.23
CA LYS A 396 -33.83 0.00 -16.90
C LYS A 396 -32.83 -0.56 -15.90
N LEU A 397 -32.86 -0.07 -14.67
CA LEU A 397 -31.90 -0.46 -13.62
C LEU A 397 -31.94 -1.96 -13.30
N ASP A 398 -33.14 -2.53 -13.16
CA ASP A 398 -33.30 -3.96 -12.88
C ASP A 398 -32.83 -4.84 -14.05
N ALA A 399 -33.05 -4.38 -15.28
CA ALA A 399 -32.57 -5.07 -16.47
C ALA A 399 -31.03 -5.05 -16.56
N LEU A 400 -30.39 -3.93 -16.19
CA LEU A 400 -28.93 -3.83 -16.09
C LEU A 400 -28.35 -4.79 -15.06
N LEU A 401 -28.97 -4.88 -13.88
CA LEU A 401 -28.55 -5.82 -12.84
C LEU A 401 -28.71 -7.29 -13.28
N ALA A 402 -29.82 -7.60 -13.96
CA ALA A 402 -30.04 -8.93 -14.53
C ALA A 402 -28.98 -9.27 -15.58
N GLU A 403 -28.68 -8.32 -16.48
CA GLU A 403 -27.69 -8.47 -17.54
C GLU A 403 -26.28 -8.70 -16.97
N LYS A 404 -25.87 -7.86 -16.01
CA LYS A 404 -24.62 -8.05 -15.25
C LYS A 404 -24.52 -9.45 -14.65
N GLN A 405 -25.58 -9.93 -14.02
CA GLN A 405 -25.58 -11.25 -13.39
C GLN A 405 -25.47 -12.38 -14.42
N LYS A 406 -26.08 -12.25 -15.61
CA LYS A 406 -25.92 -13.23 -16.70
C LYS A 406 -24.46 -13.33 -17.13
N ILE A 407 -23.80 -12.18 -17.34
CA ILE A 407 -22.40 -12.11 -17.76
C ILE A 407 -21.47 -12.73 -16.69
N ILE A 408 -21.70 -12.44 -15.40
CA ILE A 408 -20.87 -12.96 -14.31
C ILE A 408 -21.05 -14.47 -14.13
N THR A 409 -22.30 -14.94 -14.10
CA THR A 409 -22.61 -16.33 -13.71
C THR A 409 -22.36 -17.34 -14.82
N ARG A 410 -22.20 -16.90 -16.08
CA ARG A 410 -22.03 -17.77 -17.26
C ARG A 410 -23.11 -18.83 -17.42
N LYS A 411 -24.24 -18.67 -16.73
CA LYS A 411 -25.31 -19.68 -16.67
C LYS A 411 -26.03 -19.84 -18.01
N HIS A 412 -25.84 -18.89 -18.92
CA HIS A 412 -26.30 -19.00 -20.29
C HIS A 412 -25.09 -18.89 -21.23
N LYS A 413 -24.55 -20.05 -21.63
CA LYS A 413 -23.56 -20.16 -22.73
C LYS A 413 -24.11 -19.66 -24.07
N LYS A 414 -25.40 -19.31 -24.15
CA LYS A 414 -26.05 -18.68 -25.30
C LYS A 414 -26.69 -17.38 -24.82
N THR A 415 -26.75 -16.37 -25.68
CA THR A 415 -27.57 -15.14 -25.57
C THR A 415 -27.06 -13.99 -24.68
N ILE A 416 -26.22 -13.14 -25.27
CA ILE A 416 -26.70 -11.82 -25.72
C ILE A 416 -27.00 -11.99 -27.22
N GLU A 417 -28.27 -12.05 -27.62
CA GLU A 417 -28.65 -12.22 -29.05
C GLU A 417 -27.86 -13.32 -29.82
N ASN A 418 -27.74 -14.52 -29.24
CA ASN A 418 -26.95 -15.65 -29.76
C ASN A 418 -25.42 -15.46 -29.87
N LYS A 419 -24.84 -14.40 -29.31
CA LYS A 419 -23.40 -14.12 -29.33
C LYS A 419 -22.76 -14.27 -27.94
N PHE A 420 -21.50 -14.71 -27.91
CA PHE A 420 -20.77 -15.02 -26.68
C PHE A 420 -20.14 -13.77 -26.08
N ALA A 421 -20.54 -13.41 -24.87
CA ALA A 421 -19.95 -12.28 -24.14
C ALA A 421 -19.45 -12.76 -22.78
N PHE A 422 -18.16 -12.59 -22.52
CA PHE A 422 -17.53 -12.97 -21.25
C PHE A 422 -16.97 -11.74 -20.56
N ASN A 423 -17.04 -11.67 -19.23
CA ASN A 423 -16.29 -10.68 -18.45
C ASN A 423 -14.84 -11.11 -18.18
N GLN A 424 -14.39 -12.20 -18.80
CA GLN A 424 -13.04 -12.73 -18.65
C GLN A 424 -12.54 -13.50 -19.87
N ALA A 425 -11.24 -13.45 -20.10
CA ALA A 425 -10.55 -14.16 -21.18
C ALA A 425 -9.21 -14.73 -20.68
N ASP A 426 -8.76 -15.83 -21.28
CA ASP A 426 -7.47 -16.46 -20.90
C ASP A 426 -6.31 -15.50 -21.18
N ALA A 427 -5.38 -15.35 -20.22
CA ALA A 427 -4.29 -14.40 -20.34
C ALA A 427 -3.11 -14.97 -21.15
N LYS A 428 -3.03 -14.59 -22.43
CA LYS A 428 -1.99 -15.01 -23.37
C LYS A 428 -1.12 -13.83 -23.76
N LEU A 429 0.20 -14.02 -23.73
CA LEU A 429 1.15 -12.98 -24.13
C LEU A 429 1.04 -12.68 -25.62
N ASN A 430 1.21 -11.41 -25.99
CA ASN A 430 1.19 -10.92 -27.37
C ASN A 430 -0.12 -11.13 -28.15
N HIS A 431 -1.16 -11.60 -27.48
CA HIS A 431 -2.53 -11.56 -28.01
C HIS A 431 -3.14 -10.20 -27.76
N THR A 432 -4.05 -9.79 -28.63
CA THR A 432 -4.81 -8.56 -28.50
C THR A 432 -6.21 -8.89 -28.06
N TYR A 433 -6.70 -8.11 -27.12
CA TYR A 433 -8.00 -8.25 -26.52
C TYR A 433 -8.80 -7.00 -26.79
N LEU A 434 -10.08 -7.17 -27.10
CA LEU A 434 -11.04 -6.09 -27.13
C LEU A 434 -11.91 -6.14 -25.90
N VAL A 435 -12.14 -4.95 -25.34
CA VAL A 435 -12.99 -4.72 -24.19
C VAL A 435 -14.00 -3.65 -24.53
N ARG A 436 -15.30 -3.95 -24.39
CA ARG A 436 -16.32 -2.91 -24.27
C ARG A 436 -16.72 -2.83 -22.81
N HIS A 437 -16.50 -1.68 -22.20
CA HIS A 437 -16.74 -1.46 -20.78
C HIS A 437 -17.76 -0.34 -20.61
N ILE A 438 -18.82 -0.65 -19.86
CA ILE A 438 -19.96 0.22 -19.64
C ILE A 438 -20.01 0.54 -18.15
N GLN A 439 -19.89 1.83 -17.83
CA GLN A 439 -19.77 2.32 -16.46
C GLN A 439 -20.87 3.32 -16.13
N PHE A 440 -21.36 3.25 -14.90
CA PHE A 440 -22.36 4.18 -14.38
C PHE A 440 -21.97 4.66 -12.99
N GLN A 441 -22.06 5.97 -12.78
CA GLN A 441 -22.01 6.57 -11.46
C GLN A 441 -23.43 6.84 -10.97
N LEU A 442 -23.99 5.85 -10.27
CA LEU A 442 -25.29 6.01 -9.64
C LEU A 442 -25.25 7.07 -8.52
N PRO A 443 -26.32 7.86 -8.35
CA PRO A 443 -26.43 8.82 -7.25
C PRO A 443 -26.28 8.18 -5.87
N GLU A 444 -25.69 8.92 -4.93
CA GLU A 444 -25.45 8.45 -3.55
C GLU A 444 -26.72 8.00 -2.81
N ILE A 445 -27.86 8.58 -3.17
CA ILE A 445 -29.17 8.28 -2.57
C ILE A 445 -29.57 6.84 -2.92
N ILE A 446 -29.33 6.42 -4.16
CA ILE A 446 -29.62 5.06 -4.63
C ILE A 446 -28.60 4.08 -4.07
N THR A 447 -27.31 4.40 -4.13
CA THR A 447 -26.24 3.48 -3.67
C THR A 447 -26.30 3.23 -2.17
N ASN A 448 -26.71 4.22 -1.36
CA ASN A 448 -26.84 4.09 0.08
C ASN A 448 -28.27 3.71 0.55
N ASN A 449 -29.21 3.45 -0.36
CA ASN A 449 -30.63 3.21 -0.06
C ASN A 449 -31.21 4.26 0.92
N ARG A 450 -30.92 5.55 0.67
CA ARG A 450 -31.45 6.65 1.50
C ARG A 450 -32.81 7.08 1.01
N VAL A 451 -33.75 7.29 1.94
CA VAL A 451 -35.06 7.87 1.63
C VAL A 451 -34.90 9.36 1.36
N VAL A 452 -35.48 9.87 0.26
CA VAL A 452 -35.44 11.30 -0.08
C VAL A 452 -36.41 12.09 0.81
N PRO A 453 -35.92 13.03 1.64
CA PRO A 453 -36.77 13.90 2.46
C PRO A 453 -37.71 14.75 1.60
N LYS A 454 -38.96 14.98 2.08
CA LYS A 454 -39.97 15.77 1.35
C LYS A 454 -39.46 17.13 0.84
N LYS A 455 -38.60 17.81 1.61
CA LYS A 455 -38.02 19.12 1.25
C LYS A 455 -37.07 19.05 0.05
N GLN A 456 -36.37 17.93 -0.13
CA GLN A 456 -35.39 17.72 -1.20
C GLN A 456 -36.02 17.19 -2.50
N ARG A 457 -37.28 16.72 -2.46
CA ARG A 457 -37.99 16.22 -3.64
C ARG A 457 -38.16 17.26 -4.75
N ARG A 458 -38.12 18.56 -4.43
CA ARG A 458 -38.14 19.65 -5.42
C ARG A 458 -36.89 19.70 -6.30
N TYR A 459 -35.80 19.05 -5.87
CA TYR A 459 -34.53 19.00 -6.58
C TYR A 459 -34.23 17.58 -7.08
N ILE A 460 -35.26 16.73 -7.26
CA ILE A 460 -35.08 15.31 -7.60
C ILE A 460 -34.31 15.14 -8.91
N ASP A 461 -34.54 16.00 -9.90
CA ASP A 461 -33.83 15.95 -11.18
C ASP A 461 -32.32 16.20 -11.02
N GLN A 462 -31.92 17.07 -10.10
CA GLN A 462 -30.51 17.32 -9.78
C GLN A 462 -29.91 16.14 -9.00
N LEU A 463 -30.70 15.54 -8.09
CA LEU A 463 -30.29 14.39 -7.29
C LEU A 463 -30.18 13.10 -8.12
N LEU A 464 -30.86 13.04 -9.27
CA LEU A 464 -30.86 11.91 -10.20
C LEU A 464 -29.87 12.09 -11.36
N GLN A 465 -29.12 13.20 -11.40
CA GLN A 465 -28.04 13.35 -12.37
C GLN A 465 -27.05 12.21 -12.22
N MET A 466 -26.85 11.49 -13.32
CA MET A 466 -25.99 10.34 -13.41
C MET A 466 -24.96 10.59 -14.51
N GLN A 467 -23.73 10.16 -14.24
CA GLN A 467 -22.68 10.13 -15.24
C GLN A 467 -22.46 8.68 -15.68
N SER A 468 -22.14 8.49 -16.94
CA SER A 468 -22.00 7.16 -17.53
C SER A 468 -21.00 7.21 -18.66
N SER A 469 -20.42 6.06 -19.01
CA SER A 469 -19.47 5.96 -20.11
C SER A 469 -19.58 4.59 -20.77
N ASP A 470 -19.48 4.56 -22.10
CA ASP A 470 -19.40 3.34 -22.89
C ASP A 470 -18.20 3.44 -23.83
N VAL A 471 -17.18 2.60 -23.59
CA VAL A 471 -15.89 2.70 -24.27
C VAL A 471 -15.45 1.34 -24.78
N ILE A 472 -14.99 1.31 -26.02
CA ILE A 472 -14.28 0.18 -26.63
C ILE A 472 -12.78 0.44 -26.54
N VAL A 473 -12.07 -0.47 -25.89
CA VAL A 473 -10.64 -0.43 -25.62
C VAL A 473 -10.00 -1.69 -26.16
N ALA A 474 -8.88 -1.55 -26.84
CA ALA A 474 -8.00 -2.66 -27.16
C ALA A 474 -6.82 -2.69 -26.19
N PHE A 475 -6.42 -3.88 -25.74
CA PHE A 475 -5.20 -4.03 -24.97
C PHE A 475 -4.42 -5.27 -25.38
N LYS A 476 -3.10 -5.22 -25.15
CA LYS A 476 -2.16 -6.30 -25.46
C LYS A 476 -1.20 -6.49 -24.29
N PRO A 477 -1.19 -7.66 -23.61
CA PRO A 477 -0.14 -8.02 -22.68
C PRO A 477 1.21 -8.20 -23.40
N VAL A 478 2.20 -7.45 -22.95
CA VAL A 478 3.55 -7.42 -23.52
C VAL A 478 4.58 -8.11 -22.64
N ARG A 479 4.28 -8.30 -21.34
CA ARG A 479 5.15 -8.99 -20.40
C ARG A 479 4.34 -9.67 -19.30
N ARG A 480 4.75 -10.89 -18.95
CA ARG A 480 4.30 -11.61 -17.75
C ARG A 480 5.40 -11.49 -16.69
N HIS A 481 5.01 -11.21 -15.46
CA HIS A 481 5.91 -11.11 -14.32
C HIS A 481 5.86 -12.38 -13.47
N ALA A 482 6.88 -12.59 -12.63
CA ALA A 482 6.99 -13.77 -11.77
C ALA A 482 5.86 -13.87 -10.72
N ASP A 483 5.26 -12.73 -10.34
CA ASP A 483 4.12 -12.65 -9.43
C ASP A 483 2.77 -12.97 -10.11
N GLY A 484 2.78 -13.31 -11.41
CA GLY A 484 1.58 -13.59 -12.20
C GLY A 484 0.86 -12.34 -12.71
N SER A 485 1.39 -11.14 -12.45
CA SER A 485 0.90 -9.89 -13.04
C SER A 485 1.34 -9.76 -14.51
N TYR A 486 0.66 -8.89 -15.25
CA TYR A 486 0.99 -8.60 -16.65
C TYR A 486 1.18 -7.11 -16.86
N THR A 487 2.22 -6.71 -17.59
CA THR A 487 2.25 -5.38 -18.21
C THR A 487 1.43 -5.44 -19.49
N ILE A 488 0.45 -4.55 -19.62
CA ILE A 488 -0.34 -4.36 -20.83
C ILE A 488 -0.08 -2.98 -21.42
N ILE A 489 -0.07 -2.90 -22.74
CA ILE A 489 -0.30 -1.64 -23.47
C ILE A 489 -1.76 -1.63 -23.92
N TRP A 490 -2.38 -0.45 -23.94
CA TRP A 490 -3.78 -0.30 -24.28
C TRP A 490 -4.02 0.95 -25.12
N ARG A 491 -5.13 0.94 -25.86
CA ARG A 491 -5.60 2.03 -26.70
C ARG A 491 -7.12 2.08 -26.68
N VAL A 492 -7.68 3.26 -26.44
CA VAL A 492 -9.11 3.49 -26.65
C VAL A 492 -9.36 3.61 -28.15
N LEU A 493 -10.24 2.75 -28.67
CA LEU A 493 -10.60 2.75 -30.08
C LEU A 493 -11.77 3.69 -30.33
N GLN A 494 -12.82 3.59 -29.51
CA GLN A 494 -14.05 4.34 -29.68
C GLN A 494 -14.73 4.61 -28.35
N GLN A 495 -15.27 5.83 -28.18
CA GLN A 495 -16.22 6.16 -27.14
C GLN A 495 -17.60 6.23 -27.80
N LEU A 496 -18.54 5.44 -27.29
CA LEU A 496 -19.92 5.38 -27.77
C LEU A 496 -20.79 6.39 -27.01
N SER A 497 -22.05 6.53 -27.42
CA SER A 497 -23.00 7.40 -26.73
C SER A 497 -23.21 6.93 -25.30
N ASP A 498 -23.12 7.86 -24.35
CA ASP A 498 -23.23 7.53 -22.94
C ASP A 498 -24.62 6.97 -22.60
N PRO A 499 -24.70 5.80 -21.92
CA PRO A 499 -25.95 5.11 -21.68
C PRO A 499 -26.75 5.73 -20.53
N LYS A 500 -28.06 5.84 -20.72
CA LYS A 500 -28.97 6.43 -19.72
C LYS A 500 -29.81 5.36 -19.03
N ILE A 501 -30.11 5.61 -17.75
CA ILE A 501 -31.08 4.82 -16.98
C ILE A 501 -32.34 5.66 -16.86
N GLU A 502 -33.42 5.20 -17.47
CA GLU A 502 -34.67 5.97 -17.62
C GLU A 502 -35.58 5.87 -16.38
N ASP A 503 -35.46 4.81 -15.57
CA ASP A 503 -36.37 4.47 -14.47
C ASP A 503 -35.84 4.80 -13.06
N LEU A 504 -34.80 5.63 -12.94
CA LEU A 504 -34.21 5.98 -11.64
C LEU A 504 -35.20 6.69 -10.70
N GLU A 505 -36.13 7.48 -11.25
CA GLU A 505 -37.12 8.19 -10.46
C GLU A 505 -38.14 7.24 -9.81
N ASP A 506 -38.55 6.19 -10.54
CA ASP A 506 -39.50 5.18 -10.04
C ASP A 506 -38.93 4.48 -8.81
N TYR A 507 -37.63 4.21 -8.82
CA TYR A 507 -36.94 3.59 -7.69
C TYR A 507 -36.99 4.45 -6.41
N LEU A 508 -37.06 5.78 -6.53
CA LEU A 508 -37.23 6.69 -5.38
C LEU A 508 -38.68 6.85 -4.96
N LYS A 509 -39.65 6.71 -5.88
CA LYS A 509 -41.09 6.84 -5.60
C LYS A 509 -41.63 5.66 -4.79
N TYR A 510 -41.12 4.45 -5.02
CA TYR A 510 -41.63 3.22 -4.38
C TYR A 510 -40.83 2.75 -3.15
N GLN A 511 -39.79 3.46 -2.72
CA GLN A 511 -39.15 3.22 -1.42
C GLN A 511 -40.08 3.67 -0.29
N LYS A 512 -40.81 2.72 0.30
CA LYS A 512 -41.53 2.87 1.57
C LYS A 512 -40.68 2.50 2.79
#